data_AF-A0AAD8A6C1-F1
#
_entry.id   AF-A0AAD8A6C1-F1
#
_cell.length_a   1.000
_cell.length_b   1.000
_cell.length_c   1.000
_cell.angle_alpha   90.00
_cell.angle_beta   90.00
_cell.angle_gamma   90.00
#
_symmetry.space_group_name_H-M   'P 1'
#
loop_
_entity.id
_entity.type
_entity.pdbx_description
1 polymer ?
#
loop_
_entity_poly.entity_id
_entity_poly.type
_entity_poly.pdbx_seq_one_letter_code
_entity_poly.pdbx_strand_id
1 'polypeptide(L)' 'MSFCGIVTNMAAAPAGRQFIANNAVGKDLLEQISIVLPHIPVPSGNCLKRLLMMALYNTSINQNGLKFLQQQKVCYKQ' A
#
# COMPACT_ATOMS: atom_id res chain seq x y z
N MET A 1 -6.97 -0.73 13.09
CA MET A 1 -5.50 -0.90 13.08
C MET A 1 -5.06 -2.33 12.76
N SER A 2 -5.68 -3.35 13.34
CA SER A 2 -5.28 -4.76 13.17
C SER A 2 -5.21 -5.22 11.71
N PHE A 3 -6.20 -4.87 10.89
CA PHE A 3 -6.20 -5.24 9.47
C PHE A 3 -5.04 -4.63 8.68
N CYS A 4 -4.78 -3.33 8.85
CA CYS A 4 -3.63 -2.67 8.23
C CYS A 4 -2.30 -3.33 8.65
N GLY A 5 -2.17 -3.70 9.93
CA GLY A 5 -1.01 -4.45 10.42
C GLY A 5 -0.83 -5.81 9.74
N ILE A 6 -1.92 -6.57 9.55
CA ILE A 6 -1.90 -7.85 8.80
C ILE A 6 -1.40 -7.61 7.37
N VAL A 7 -1.95 -6.63 6.67
CA VAL A 7 -1.55 -6.30 5.29
C VAL A 7 -0.09 -5.88 5.22
N THR A 8 0.38 -5.05 6.16
CA THR A 8 1.78 -4.65 6.25
C THR A 8 2.71 -5.86 6.45
N ASN A 9 2.32 -6.81 7.31
CA ASN A 9 3.08 -8.04 7.55
C ASN A 9 3.08 -8.96 6.32
N MET A 10 1.94 -9.10 5.63
CA MET A 10 1.87 -9.84 4.38
C MET A 10 2.80 -9.22 3.32
N ALA A 11 2.79 -7.89 3.17
CA ALA A 11 3.69 -7.20 2.25
C ALA A 11 5.18 -7.37 2.65
N ALA A 12 5.50 -7.52 3.93
CA ALA A 12 6.88 -7.75 4.37
C ALA A 12 7.45 -9.10 3.87
N ALA A 13 6.60 -10.14 3.77
CA ALA A 13 7.03 -11.47 3.33
C ALA A 13 7.09 -11.57 1.78
N PRO A 14 8.09 -12.28 1.18
CA PRO A 14 8.23 -12.40 -0.27
C PRO A 14 6.99 -12.93 -0.99
N ALA A 15 6.44 -14.04 -0.50
CA ALA A 15 5.23 -14.63 -1.06
C ALA A 15 4.02 -13.68 -0.93
N GLY A 16 3.91 -12.96 0.19
CA GLY A 16 2.81 -12.04 0.44
C GLY A 16 2.86 -10.79 -0.45
N ARG A 17 4.01 -10.10 -0.58
CA ARG A 17 4.12 -8.98 -1.54
C ARG A 17 3.99 -9.43 -2.99
N GLN A 18 4.45 -10.63 -3.33
CA GLN A 18 4.23 -11.19 -4.66
C GLN A 18 2.74 -11.43 -4.92
N PHE A 19 2.00 -11.96 -3.95
CA PHE A 19 0.55 -12.11 -4.05
C PHE A 19 -0.14 -10.75 -4.23
N ILE A 20 0.14 -9.79 -3.34
CA ILE A 20 -0.47 -8.45 -3.36
C ILE A 20 -0.21 -7.75 -4.70
N ALA A 21 1.02 -7.83 -5.23
CA ALA A 21 1.41 -7.16 -6.47
C ALA A 21 0.86 -7.81 -7.76
N ASN A 22 0.40 -9.05 -7.71
CA ASN A 22 -0.04 -9.80 -8.91
C ASN A 22 -1.52 -10.19 -8.90
N ASN A 23 -2.18 -10.15 -7.74
CA ASN A 23 -3.60 -10.41 -7.60
C ASN A 23 -4.42 -9.12 -7.79
N ALA A 24 -5.56 -9.20 -8.49
CA ALA A 24 -6.45 -8.05 -8.70
C ALA A 24 -6.92 -7.42 -7.37
N VAL A 25 -7.38 -8.24 -6.41
CA VAL A 25 -7.84 -7.78 -5.09
C VAL A 25 -6.70 -7.13 -4.31
N GLY A 26 -5.48 -7.64 -4.47
CA GLY A 26 -4.28 -7.05 -3.87
C GLY A 26 -3.96 -5.66 -4.44
N LYS A 27 -4.08 -5.50 -5.76
CA LYS A 27 -3.90 -4.21 -6.45
C LYS A 27 -4.98 -3.20 -6.09
N ASP A 28 -6.25 -3.62 -6.03
CA ASP A 28 -7.36 -2.78 -5.63
C ASP A 28 -7.15 -2.27 -4.19
N LEU A 29 -6.69 -3.13 -3.28
CA LEU A 29 -6.34 -2.74 -1.92
C LEU A 29 -5.22 -1.68 -1.90
N LEU A 30 -4.16 -1.85 -2.70
CA LEU A 30 -3.08 -0.87 -2.80
C LEU A 30 -3.58 0.48 -3.33
N GLU A 31 -4.51 0.47 -4.29
CA GLU A 31 -5.17 1.68 -4.79
C GLU A 31 -5.97 2.38 -3.70
N GLN A 32 -6.81 1.65 -2.96
CA GLN A 32 -7.57 2.24 -1.84
C GLN A 32 -6.65 2.81 -0.76
N ILE A 33 -5.52 2.14 -0.48
CA ILE A 33 -4.49 2.64 0.44
C ILE A 33 -3.92 3.96 -0.10
N SER A 34 -3.55 4.03 -1.38
CA SER A 34 -3.03 5.23 -2.02
C SER A 34 -4.03 6.39 -1.92
N ILE A 35 -5.31 6.15 -2.21
CA ILE A 35 -6.37 7.17 -2.17
C ILE A 35 -6.57 7.70 -0.75
N VAL A 36 -6.61 6.83 0.27
CA VAL A 36 -6.89 7.24 1.65
C VAL A 36 -5.70 7.93 2.30
N LEU A 37 -4.47 7.56 1.95
CA LEU A 37 -3.24 8.06 2.56
C LEU A 37 -3.12 9.60 2.70
N PRO A 38 -3.43 10.43 1.67
CA PRO A 38 -3.40 11.89 1.79
C PRO A 38 -4.47 12.46 2.72
N HIS A 39 -5.58 11.75 2.91
CA HIS A 39 -6.70 12.21 3.74
C HIS A 39 -6.56 11.86 5.23
N ILE A 40 -5.52 11.10 5.62
CA ILE A 40 -5.31 10.73 7.02
C ILE A 40 -4.81 11.95 7.82
N PRO A 41 -5.54 12.38 8.87
CA PRO A 41 -5.12 13.49 9.71
C PRO A 41 -3.85 13.13 10.48
N VAL A 42 -2.85 13.99 10.40
CA VAL A 42 -1.54 13.80 11.06
C VAL A 42 -1.64 13.82 12.60
N PRO A 43 -2.48 14.61 13.30
CA PRO A 43 -2.49 14.59 14.77
C PRO A 43 -3.09 13.31 15.38
N SER A 44 -4.09 12.66 14.76
CA SER A 44 -4.77 11.47 15.31
C SER A 44 -4.52 10.18 14.52
N GLY A 45 -4.08 10.28 13.26
CA GLY A 45 -3.93 9.16 12.33
C GLY A 45 -2.49 8.73 12.08
N ASN A 46 -1.50 9.27 12.81
CA ASN A 46 -0.07 9.02 12.57
C ASN A 46 0.31 7.53 12.52
N CYS A 47 -0.22 6.71 13.43
CA CYS A 47 0.06 5.28 13.45
C CYS A 47 -0.53 4.56 12.23
N LEU A 48 -1.73 4.94 11.79
CA LEU A 48 -2.37 4.36 10.61
C LEU A 48 -1.60 4.75 9.35
N LYS A 49 -1.28 6.04 9.21
CA LYS A 49 -0.48 6.57 8.10
C LYS A 49 0.86 5.84 7.99
N ARG A 50 1.53 5.60 9.12
CA ARG A 50 2.78 4.83 9.18
C ARG A 50 2.61 3.39 8.68
N LEU A 51 1.58 2.68 9.14
CA LEU A 51 1.33 1.30 8.72
C LEU A 51 1.05 1.20 7.22
N LEU A 52 0.22 2.10 6.69
CA LEU A 52 -0.09 2.15 5.26
C LEU A 52 1.15 2.48 4.43
N MET A 53 1.97 3.45 4.85
CA MET A 53 3.25 3.74 4.19
C MET A 53 4.20 2.53 4.24
N MET A 54 4.27 1.81 5.37
CA MET A 54 5.06 0.57 5.46
C MET A 54 4.55 -0.51 4.51
N ALA A 55 3.24 -0.68 4.35
CA ALA A 55 2.67 -1.64 3.40
C ALA A 55 3.04 -1.29 1.95
N LEU A 56 2.93 -0.01 1.57
CA LEU A 56 3.32 0.47 0.23
C LEU A 56 4.83 0.29 0.00
N TYR A 57 5.66 0.64 0.99
CA TYR A 57 7.11 0.45 0.93
C TYR A 57 7.48 -1.03 0.75
N ASN A 58 6.92 -1.91 1.59
CA ASN A 58 7.19 -3.35 1.53
C ASN A 58 6.77 -3.95 0.17
N THR A 59 5.65 -3.49 -0.38
CA THR A 59 5.18 -3.89 -1.71
C THR A 59 6.12 -3.38 -2.81
N SER A 60 6.68 -2.18 -2.67
CA SER A 60 7.59 -1.59 -3.66
C SER A 60 8.92 -2.34 -3.81
N ILE A 61 9.30 -3.18 -2.84
CA ILE A 61 10.44 -4.10 -2.96
C ILE A 61 10.21 -5.14 -4.07
N ASN A 62 8.95 -5.45 -4.40
CA ASN A 62 8.60 -6.29 -5.54
C ASN A 62 8.55 -5.47 -6.83
N GLN A 63 9.17 -5.96 -7.91
CA GLN A 63 9.24 -5.25 -9.20
C GLN A 63 7.86 -4.92 -9.80
N ASN A 64 6.89 -5.85 -9.74
CA ASN A 64 5.55 -5.62 -10.26
C ASN A 64 4.79 -4.64 -9.35
N GLY A 65 4.99 -4.74 -8.03
CA GLY A 65 4.46 -3.80 -7.05
C GLY A 65 4.95 -2.38 -7.30
N LEU A 66 6.25 -2.20 -7.53
CA LEU A 66 6.84 -0.90 -7.86
C LEU A 66 6.27 -0.32 -9.15
N LYS A 67 6.21 -1.12 -10.23
CA LYS A 67 5.63 -0.68 -11.52
C LYS A 67 4.18 -0.21 -11.35
N PHE A 68 3.39 -0.98 -10.61
CA PHE A 68 1.99 -0.64 -10.34
C PHE A 68 1.86 0.69 -9.56
N LEU A 69 2.64 0.87 -8.49
CA LEU A 69 2.61 2.10 -7.70
C LEU A 69 3.09 3.33 -8.48
N GLN A 70 4.03 3.16 -9.42
CA GLN A 70 4.47 4.24 -10.31
C GLN A 70 3.37 4.66 -11.29
N GLN A 71 2.58 3.73 -11.81
CA GLN A 71 1.46 4.02 -12.71
C GLN A 71 0.35 4.81 -12.00
N GLN A 72 0.13 4.57 -10.70
CA GLN A 72 -0.87 5.31 -9.92
C GLN A 72 -0.52 6.80 -9.74
N LYS A 73 0.76 7.19 -9.74
CA LYS A 73 1.18 8.59 -9.59
C LYS A 73 0.74 9.49 -10.75
N VAL A 74 0.37 8.91 -11.90
CA VAL A 74 -0.09 9.67 -13.07
C VAL A 74 -1.50 10.26 -12.86
N CYS A 75 -2.29 9.73 -11.92
CA CYS A 75 -3.67 10.19 -11.69
C CYS A 75 -3.85 11.28 -10.60
N TYR A 76 -2.80 11.76 -9.94
CA TYR A 76 -2.91 12.89 -8.97
C TYR A 76 -2.87 14.29 -9.62
N LYS A 77 -2.94 14.37 -10.95
CA LYS A 77 -3.14 15.61 -11.71
C LYS A 77 -4.53 15.61 -12.36
N GLN A 78 -5.57 15.90 -11.59
CA GLN A 78 -6.78 16.56 -12.08
C GLN A 78 -7.25 17.53 -11.01
#